data_AF-A0A3S0MWY5-F1
#
_entry.id   AF-A0A3S0MWY5-F1
#
_cell.length_a   1.000
_cell.length_b   1.000
_cell.length_c   1.000
_cell.angle_alpha   90.00
_cell.angle_beta   90.00
_cell.angle_gamma   90.00
#
_symmetry.space_group_name_H-M   'P 1'
#
loop_
_entity.id
_entity.type
_entity.pdbx_description
1 polymer ?
#
loop_
_entity_poly.entity_id
_entity_poly.type
_entity_poly.pdbx_seq_one_letter_code
_entity_poly.pdbx_strand_id
1 'polypeptide(L)'
;MKLNVAFLVAGGFEGTFERIINEESAFGVSLFIPIIEDIEPNFSVTPYYRYYFGKKPAAGFFAEGFGMLNSYDSYIYNDNSFNSDIETRTDFALGFGLGAKWITKKGFLFEINAGVGRNLFNSSDTDFEIVGRGGITFGYRF
;
A
#
# COMPACT_ATOMS: atom_id res chain seq x y z
N MET A 1 -6.87 -2.61 -13.91
CA MET A 1 -6.60 -1.50 -12.96
C MET A 1 -7.56 -1.63 -11.80
N LYS A 2 -7.18 -1.14 -10.62
CA LYS A 2 -8.02 -1.22 -9.42
C LYS A 2 -7.79 0.01 -8.51
N LEU A 3 -8.79 0.32 -7.69
CA LEU A 3 -8.88 1.51 -6.86
C LEU A 3 -9.29 1.12 -5.44
N ASN A 4 -8.56 1.61 -4.44
CA ASN A 4 -8.86 1.36 -3.03
C ASN A 4 -9.96 2.32 -2.55
N VAL A 5 -11.16 1.79 -2.38
CA VAL A 5 -12.33 2.58 -1.98
C VAL A 5 -12.31 2.88 -0.49
N ALA A 6 -11.69 2.03 0.33
CA ALA A 6 -11.53 2.31 1.75
C ALA A 6 -10.69 3.57 1.98
N PHE A 7 -9.58 3.72 1.23
CA PHE A 7 -8.76 4.91 1.32
C PHE A 7 -9.47 6.15 0.80
N LEU A 8 -10.24 6.04 -0.29
CA LEU A 8 -11.02 7.18 -0.80
C LEU A 8 -11.99 7.73 0.25
N VAL A 9 -12.66 6.84 1.00
CA VAL A 9 -13.53 7.23 2.12
C VAL A 9 -12.71 7.83 3.26
N ALA A 10 -11.53 7.30 3.53
CA ALA A 10 -10.61 7.82 4.55
C ALA A 10 -9.89 9.12 4.16
N GLY A 11 -10.09 9.63 2.94
CA GLY A 11 -9.48 10.89 2.48
C GLY A 11 -8.17 10.73 1.71
N GLY A 12 -7.85 9.54 1.19
CA GLY A 12 -6.68 9.30 0.36
C GLY A 12 -7.00 8.57 -0.94
N PHE A 13 -6.24 8.83 -1.99
CA PHE A 13 -6.34 8.11 -3.26
C PHE A 13 -5.31 7.00 -3.30
N GLU A 14 -5.72 5.75 -3.57
CA GLU A 14 -4.78 4.69 -3.99
C GLU A 14 -5.23 4.02 -5.28
N GLY A 15 -4.45 4.23 -6.34
CA GLY A 15 -4.59 3.58 -7.63
C GLY A 15 -3.57 2.45 -7.78
N THR A 16 -4.01 1.33 -8.37
CA THR A 16 -3.12 0.18 -8.57
C THR A 16 -3.22 -0.39 -9.98
N PHE A 17 -2.05 -0.67 -10.55
CA PHE A 17 -1.88 -1.47 -11.75
C PHE A 17 -1.38 -2.85 -11.37
N GLU A 18 -1.98 -3.89 -11.94
CA GLU A 18 -1.61 -5.29 -11.69
C GLU A 18 -1.54 -6.03 -13.02
N ARG A 19 -0.43 -6.73 -13.22
CA ARG A 19 -0.18 -7.58 -14.38
C ARG A 19 -0.08 -9.03 -13.94
N ILE A 20 -0.95 -9.85 -14.52
CA ILE A 20 -0.95 -11.29 -14.32
C ILE A 20 0.24 -11.88 -15.09
N ILE A 21 1.06 -12.67 -14.41
CA ILE A 21 2.22 -13.34 -14.99
C ILE A 21 1.78 -14.73 -15.49
N ASN A 22 1.06 -15.46 -14.64
CA ASN A 22 0.47 -16.76 -14.95
C ASN A 22 -0.81 -16.96 -14.12
N GLU A 23 -1.37 -18.17 -14.11
CA GLU A 23 -2.62 -18.45 -13.39
C GLU A 23 -2.52 -18.29 -11.87
N GLU A 24 -1.32 -18.43 -11.32
CA GLU A 24 -1.05 -18.45 -9.88
C GLU A 24 -0.26 -17.24 -9.40
N SER A 25 0.20 -16.35 -10.29
CA SER A 25 1.00 -15.18 -9.87
C SER A 25 0.76 -13.91 -10.66
N ALA A 26 0.99 -12.78 -9.97
CA ALA A 26 0.91 -11.45 -10.54
C ALA A 26 1.93 -10.52 -9.88
N PHE A 27 2.35 -9.51 -10.64
CA PHE A 27 3.09 -8.37 -10.12
C PHE A 27 2.24 -7.11 -10.25
N GLY A 28 2.35 -6.18 -9.32
CA GLY A 28 1.65 -4.91 -9.40
C GLY A 28 2.40 -3.77 -8.72
N VAL A 29 1.87 -2.58 -8.91
CA VAL A 29 2.36 -1.35 -8.28
C VAL A 29 1.16 -0.51 -7.87
N SER A 30 1.16 -0.09 -6.60
CA SER A 30 0.18 0.83 -6.02
C SER A 30 0.82 2.20 -5.83
N LEU A 31 0.06 3.25 -6.10
CA LEU A 31 0.42 4.64 -5.79
C LEU A 31 -0.65 5.20 -4.85
N PHE A 32 -0.22 5.65 -3.68
CA PHE A 32 -1.05 6.34 -2.69
C PHE A 32 -0.67 7.81 -2.58
N ILE A 33 -1.67 8.68 -2.52
CA ILE A 33 -1.52 10.12 -2.27
C ILE A 33 -2.70 10.57 -1.37
N PRO A 34 -2.45 11.25 -0.24
CA PRO A 34 -3.51 11.83 0.57
C PRO A 34 -4.24 12.97 -0.16
N ILE A 35 -5.55 13.08 0.03
CA ILE A 35 -6.40 14.15 -0.56
C ILE A 35 -6.72 15.22 0.49
N ILE A 36 -6.87 14.81 1.74
CA ILE A 36 -7.05 15.71 2.89
C ILE A 36 -5.76 15.81 3.70
N GLU A 37 -5.64 16.89 4.46
CA GLU A 37 -4.52 17.12 5.39
C GLU A 37 -4.52 16.08 6.52
N ASP A 38 -3.39 15.94 7.22
CA ASP A 38 -3.20 15.03 8.37
C ASP A 38 -3.33 13.53 8.08
N ILE A 39 -3.16 13.11 6.82
CA ILE A 39 -3.04 11.69 6.45
C ILE A 39 -1.59 11.37 6.11
N GLU A 40 -1.03 10.44 6.87
CA GLU A 40 0.26 9.84 6.60
C GLU A 40 0.10 8.49 5.89
N PRO A 41 1.05 8.09 5.01
CA PRO A 41 2.21 8.86 4.56
C PRO A 41 1.83 9.97 3.54
N ASN A 42 2.71 10.95 3.37
CA ASN A 42 2.58 12.01 2.35
C ASN A 42 2.47 11.47 0.92
N PHE A 43 3.11 10.33 0.66
CA PHE A 43 2.82 9.49 -0.49
C PHE A 43 3.36 8.08 -0.23
N SER A 44 2.90 7.10 -1.02
CA SER A 44 3.64 5.85 -1.14
C SER A 44 3.58 5.24 -2.54
N VAL A 45 4.66 4.57 -2.93
CA VAL A 45 4.75 3.74 -4.12
C VAL A 45 5.11 2.33 -3.68
N THR A 46 4.21 1.39 -3.93
CA THR A 46 4.31 0.03 -3.40
C THR A 46 4.31 -1.00 -4.52
N PRO A 47 5.47 -1.38 -5.07
CA PRO A 47 5.60 -2.60 -5.88
C PRO A 47 5.32 -3.85 -5.04
N TYR A 48 4.66 -4.84 -5.65
CA TYR A 48 4.34 -6.09 -4.97
C TYR A 48 4.29 -7.28 -5.92
N TYR A 49 4.56 -8.47 -5.36
CA TYR A 49 4.38 -9.75 -6.01
C TYR A 49 3.38 -10.60 -5.23
N ARG A 50 2.48 -11.28 -5.95
CA ARG A 50 1.43 -12.13 -5.37
C ARG A 50 1.50 -13.54 -5.87
N TYR A 51 1.17 -14.46 -4.97
CA TYR A 51 0.88 -15.85 -5.28
C TYR A 51 -0.54 -16.21 -4.86
N TYR A 52 -1.33 -16.77 -5.78
CA TYR A 52 -2.74 -17.09 -5.61
C TYR A 52 -2.92 -18.60 -5.37
N PHE A 53 -3.78 -18.95 -4.42
CA PHE A 53 -4.09 -20.33 -4.02
C PHE A 53 -5.50 -20.76 -4.48
N GLY A 54 -6.10 -20.03 -5.42
CA GLY A 54 -7.46 -20.28 -5.91
C GLY A 54 -7.50 -21.10 -7.20
N LYS A 55 -8.65 -21.75 -7.44
CA LYS A 55 -8.90 -22.52 -8.69
C LYS A 55 -9.07 -21.65 -9.93
N LYS A 56 -9.33 -20.35 -9.76
CA LYS A 56 -9.54 -19.42 -10.86
C LYS A 56 -8.24 -18.63 -11.10
N PRO A 57 -7.81 -18.44 -12.36
CA PRO A 57 -6.58 -17.70 -12.66
C PRO A 57 -6.56 -16.30 -12.04
N ALA A 58 -5.51 -16.02 -11.26
CA ALA A 58 -5.26 -14.75 -10.56
C ALA A 58 -6.44 -14.27 -9.70
N ALA A 59 -7.14 -15.22 -9.06
CA ALA A 59 -8.27 -14.99 -8.16
C ALA A 59 -8.28 -16.04 -7.03
N GLY A 60 -8.91 -15.71 -5.92
CA GLY A 60 -8.92 -16.49 -4.69
C GLY A 60 -8.05 -15.87 -3.61
N PHE A 61 -7.76 -16.66 -2.58
CA PHE A 61 -6.82 -16.30 -1.53
C PHE A 61 -5.42 -16.11 -2.13
N PHE A 62 -4.67 -15.13 -1.64
CA PHE A 62 -3.30 -14.88 -2.06
C PHE A 62 -2.42 -14.48 -0.88
N ALA A 63 -1.12 -14.76 -1.03
CA ALA A 63 -0.06 -14.15 -0.25
C ALA A 63 0.67 -13.12 -1.12
N GLU A 64 1.13 -12.04 -0.49
CA GLU A 64 1.83 -10.94 -1.12
C GLU A 64 3.15 -10.66 -0.40
N GLY A 65 4.21 -10.44 -1.16
CA GLY A 65 5.40 -9.73 -0.69
C GLY A 65 5.46 -8.37 -1.36
N PHE A 66 5.76 -7.32 -0.59
CA PHE A 66 5.79 -5.96 -1.11
C PHE A 66 7.01 -5.18 -0.63
N GLY A 67 7.43 -4.22 -1.45
CA GLY A 67 8.31 -3.13 -1.04
C GLY A 67 7.53 -1.83 -1.13
N MET A 68 7.77 -0.91 -0.22
CA MET A 68 7.03 0.36 -0.14
C MET A 68 8.03 1.50 0.02
N LEU A 69 8.12 2.35 -0.99
CA LEU A 69 8.76 3.66 -0.86
C LEU A 69 7.70 4.63 -0.31
N ASN A 70 7.95 5.23 0.84
CA ASN A 70 7.00 6.09 1.54
C ASN A 70 7.69 7.37 2.01
N SER A 71 6.89 8.39 2.29
CA SER A 71 7.38 9.66 2.82
C SER A 71 6.52 10.14 3.98
N TYR A 72 7.17 10.61 5.04
CA TYR A 72 6.53 11.08 6.27
C TYR A 72 7.08 12.44 6.65
N ASP A 73 6.27 13.25 7.30
CA ASP A 73 6.73 14.47 7.96
C ASP A 73 7.10 14.16 9.40
N SER A 74 8.25 14.65 9.85
CA SER A 74 8.72 14.51 11.22
C SER A 74 8.84 15.89 11.87
N TYR A 75 8.31 16.01 13.09
CA TYR A 75 8.40 17.23 13.88
C TYR A 75 9.70 17.21 14.71
N ILE A 76 10.62 18.11 14.40
CA ILE A 76 11.86 18.28 15.16
C ILE A 76 11.64 19.39 16.19
N TYR A 77 11.69 19.02 17.47
CA TYR A 77 11.70 19.99 18.57
C TYR A 77 13.14 20.46 18.79
N ASN A 78 13.36 21.77 18.70
CA ASN A 78 14.65 22.38 18.95
C ASN A 78 14.67 22.95 20.38
N ASP A 79 15.45 22.35 21.29
CA ASP A 79 15.43 22.68 22.73
C ASP A 79 15.71 24.17 23.07
N ASN A 80 16.26 24.95 22.12
CA ASN A 80 16.58 26.37 22.31
C ASN A 80 15.57 27.35 21.66
N SER A 81 14.48 26.86 21.07
CA SER A 81 13.49 27.68 20.35
C SER A 81 12.09 27.07 20.45
N PHE A 82 11.06 27.88 20.72
CA PHE A 82 9.66 27.43 20.69
C PHE A 82 9.12 27.14 19.27
N ASN A 83 9.97 27.14 18.24
CA ASN A 83 9.61 26.76 16.87
C ASN A 83 9.89 25.27 16.63
N SER A 84 8.90 24.56 16.10
CA SER A 84 9.04 23.23 15.52
C SER A 84 9.36 23.35 14.03
N ASP A 85 10.41 22.67 13.58
CA ASP A 85 10.69 22.53 12.15
C ASP A 85 10.07 21.21 11.64
N ILE A 86 9.47 21.24 10.45
CA ILE A 86 8.92 20.06 9.76
C ILE A 86 9.97 19.57 8.76
N GLU A 87 10.43 18.33 8.92
CA GLU A 87 11.33 17.67 7.96
C GLU A 87 10.61 16.50 7.27
N THR A 88 10.52 16.54 5.94
CA THR A 88 10.00 15.43 5.13
C THR A 88 11.10 14.39 4.92
N ARG A 89 10.85 13.15 5.34
CA ARG A 89 11.77 12.02 5.21
C ARG A 89 11.17 10.92 4.36
N THR A 90 11.96 10.38 3.43
CA THR A 90 11.59 9.22 2.61
C THR A 90 12.27 7.96 3.13
N ASP A 91 11.51 6.87 3.25
CA ASP A 91 12.03 5.57 3.65
C ASP A 91 11.52 4.47 2.70
N PHE A 92 12.15 3.31 2.80
CA PHE A 92 11.79 2.12 2.09
C PHE A 92 11.51 0.98 3.07
N ALA A 93 10.29 0.47 3.01
CA ALA A 93 9.86 -0.69 3.77
C ALA A 93 9.82 -1.96 2.94
N LEU A 94 10.04 -3.09 3.61
CA LEU A 94 9.74 -4.43 3.10
C LEU A 94 8.67 -5.07 3.98
N GLY A 95 7.75 -5.80 3.35
CA GLY A 95 6.65 -6.42 4.07
C GLY A 95 6.00 -7.57 3.34
N PHE A 96 5.04 -8.19 4.02
CA PHE A 96 4.22 -9.24 3.49
C PHE A 96 2.76 -9.04 3.90
N GLY A 97 1.86 -9.67 3.16
CA GLY A 97 0.44 -9.55 3.41
C GLY A 97 -0.33 -10.73 2.84
N LEU A 98 -1.62 -10.77 3.19
CA LEU A 98 -2.56 -11.76 2.73
C LEU A 98 -3.80 -11.04 2.21
N GLY A 99 -4.52 -11.69 1.30
CA GLY A 99 -5.79 -11.16 0.83
C GLY A 99 -6.61 -12.17 0.06
N ALA A 100 -7.76 -11.71 -0.40
CA ALA A 100 -8.65 -12.49 -1.24
C ALA A 100 -9.18 -11.60 -2.36
N LYS A 101 -9.16 -12.16 -3.58
CA LYS A 101 -9.59 -11.48 -4.80
C LYS A 101 -10.67 -12.27 -5.51
N TRP A 102 -11.80 -11.65 -5.80
CA TRP A 102 -12.90 -12.22 -6.55
C TRP A 102 -12.99 -11.54 -7.92
N ILE A 103 -13.22 -12.35 -8.96
CA ILE A 103 -13.39 -11.85 -10.34
C ILE A 103 -14.68 -12.45 -10.91
N THR A 104 -15.51 -11.57 -11.45
CA THR A 104 -16.75 -11.94 -12.16
C THR A 104 -16.44 -12.37 -13.60
N LYS A 105 -17.38 -13.07 -14.25
CA LYS A 105 -17.22 -13.47 -15.66
C LYS A 105 -17.06 -12.27 -16.62
N LYS A 106 -17.57 -11.10 -16.23
CA LYS A 106 -17.49 -9.86 -17.02
C LYS A 106 -16.28 -9.00 -16.64
N GLY A 107 -15.27 -9.52 -15.93
CA GLY A 107 -14.03 -8.80 -15.65
C GLY A 107 -14.05 -7.86 -14.44
N PHE A 108 -15.20 -7.56 -13.86
CA PHE A 108 -15.27 -6.82 -12.59
C PHE A 108 -14.59 -7.61 -11.47
N LEU A 109 -13.78 -6.93 -10.67
CA LEU A 109 -13.05 -7.51 -9.55
C LEU A 109 -13.31 -6.77 -8.24
N PHE A 110 -13.27 -7.54 -7.16
CA PHE A 110 -13.34 -7.10 -5.78
C PHE A 110 -12.20 -7.75 -5.01
N GLU A 111 -11.57 -7.02 -4.11
CA GLU A 111 -10.44 -7.50 -3.32
C GLU A 111 -10.47 -6.92 -1.91
N ILE A 112 -10.12 -7.76 -0.94
CA ILE A 112 -9.76 -7.32 0.42
C ILE A 112 -8.34 -7.82 0.71
N ASN A 113 -7.54 -6.98 1.36
CA ASN A 113 -6.18 -7.35 1.74
C ASN A 113 -5.75 -6.63 3.02
N ALA A 114 -4.76 -7.24 3.69
CA ALA A 114 -4.07 -6.67 4.84
C ALA A 114 -2.63 -7.22 4.89
N GLY A 115 -1.70 -6.40 5.36
CA GLY A 115 -0.28 -6.70 5.39
C GLY A 115 0.47 -5.72 6.27
N VAL A 116 1.69 -6.12 6.63
CA VAL A 116 2.57 -5.39 7.51
C VAL A 116 3.99 -5.44 6.96
N GLY A 117 4.73 -4.35 7.14
CA GLY A 117 6.12 -4.23 6.76
C GLY A 117 6.92 -3.42 7.77
N ARG A 118 8.22 -3.32 7.54
CA ARG A 118 9.14 -2.55 8.38
C ARG A 118 10.02 -1.66 7.51
N ASN A 119 10.17 -0.40 7.89
CA ASN A 119 11.08 0.56 7.29
C ASN A 119 12.54 0.17 7.58
N LEU A 120 13.44 0.37 6.61
CA LEU A 120 14.80 -0.16 6.65
C LEU A 120 15.88 0.86 7.04
N PHE A 121 15.64 2.17 6.84
CA PHE A 121 16.72 3.16 6.89
C PHE A 121 16.57 4.24 7.96
N ASN A 122 15.36 4.72 8.24
CA ASN A 122 15.12 5.84 9.16
C ASN A 122 14.33 5.45 10.42
N SER A 123 14.41 4.18 10.82
CA SER A 123 13.63 3.59 11.92
C SER A 123 14.16 3.92 13.33
N SER A 124 15.34 4.52 13.48
CA SER A 124 15.96 4.76 14.79
C SER A 124 15.43 5.97 15.55
N ASP A 125 14.75 6.91 14.87
CA ASP A 125 14.31 8.18 15.45
C ASP A 125 12.84 8.52 15.15
N THR A 126 12.02 7.54 14.74
CA THR A 126 10.63 7.81 14.32
C THR A 126 9.65 6.74 14.79
N ASP A 127 8.40 7.16 15.07
CA ASP A 127 7.28 6.27 15.38
C ASP A 127 6.82 5.40 14.18
N PHE A 128 7.48 5.52 13.03
CA PHE A 128 7.11 4.91 11.75
C PHE A 128 7.94 3.67 11.40
N GLU A 129 8.39 2.91 12.40
CA GLU A 129 9.14 1.68 12.16
C GLU A 129 8.33 0.63 11.39
N ILE A 130 7.03 0.52 11.69
CA ILE A 130 6.12 -0.45 11.11
C ILE A 130 5.18 0.25 10.13
N VAL A 131 5.04 -0.33 8.94
CA VAL A 131 4.09 0.16 7.93
C VAL A 131 2.94 -0.83 7.73
N GLY A 132 1.73 -0.29 7.60
CA GLY A 132 0.54 -1.05 7.24
C GLY A 132 0.29 -1.01 5.74
N ARG A 133 -0.20 -2.11 5.19
CA ARG A 133 -0.77 -2.17 3.83
C ARG A 133 -2.12 -2.85 3.90
N GLY A 134 -3.15 -2.27 3.31
CA GLY A 134 -4.48 -2.84 3.43
C GLY A 134 -5.51 -2.10 2.60
N GLY A 135 -6.65 -2.74 2.35
CA GLY A 135 -7.73 -2.04 1.69
C GLY A 135 -8.88 -2.89 1.23
N ILE A 136 -9.93 -2.17 0.83
CA ILE A 136 -11.09 -2.70 0.11
C ILE A 136 -11.03 -2.11 -1.29
N THR A 137 -10.82 -2.95 -2.27
CA THR A 137 -10.44 -2.53 -3.62
C THR A 137 -11.42 -3.06 -4.65
N PHE A 138 -11.79 -2.19 -5.59
CA PHE A 138 -12.62 -2.52 -6.73
C PHE A 138 -11.88 -2.20 -8.03
N GLY A 139 -12.19 -2.94 -9.08
CA GLY A 139 -11.55 -2.68 -10.36
C GLY A 139 -12.16 -3.44 -11.52
N TYR A 140 -11.43 -3.39 -12.62
CA TYR A 140 -11.82 -4.07 -13.84
C TYR A 140 -10.60 -4.70 -14.53
N ARG A 141 -10.81 -5.93 -14.99
CA ARG A 141 -9.90 -6.70 -15.84
C ARG A 141 -10.49 -6.71 -17.25
N PHE A 142 -9.75 -6.10 -18.17
CA PHE A 142 -10.00 -6.17 -19.61
C PHE A 142 -9.39 -7.45 -20.20
#